data_AF-K2G290-F1
#
_entry.id   AF-K2G290-F1
#
_cell.length_a   1.000
_cell.length_b   1.000
_cell.length_c   1.000
_cell.angle_alpha   90.00
_cell.angle_beta   90.00
_cell.angle_gamma   90.00
#
_symmetry.space_group_name_H-M   'P 1'
#
loop_
_entity.id
_entity.type
_entity.pdbx_description
1 polymer ?
#
loop_
_entity_poly.entity_id
_entity_poly.type
_entity_poly.pdbx_seq_one_letter_code
_entity_poly.pdbx_strand_id
1 'polypeptide(L)'
;MEIKELLNQAISIWWDQKLSLSQIIVRMWKVFWDLCRWERNAIKDMDTHTDDDLKKELWNIIFCTIRWCNDLWYDPEDCIKIAIECQKKFKK
;
A
#
# COMPACT_ATOMS: atom_id res chain seq x y z
N MET A 1 10.75 12.20 -0.78
CA MET A 1 9.31 12.55 -0.80
C MET A 1 8.76 12.34 0.58
N GLU A 2 8.05 13.32 1.10
CA GLU A 2 7.36 13.21 2.38
C GLU A 2 6.04 12.44 2.21
N ILE A 3 5.52 11.87 3.31
CA ILE A 3 4.28 11.10 3.29
C ILE A 3 3.10 11.98 2.86
N LYS A 4 3.09 13.23 3.28
CA LYS A 4 2.10 14.22 2.85
C LYS A 4 2.12 14.46 1.34
N GLU A 5 3.30 14.50 0.72
CA GLU A 5 3.43 14.63 -0.73
C GLU A 5 2.88 13.39 -1.44
N LEU A 6 3.19 12.19 -0.93
CA LEU A 6 2.66 10.94 -1.45
C LEU A 6 1.13 10.89 -1.35
N LEU A 7 0.57 11.32 -0.23
CA LEU A 7 -0.88 11.39 -0.05
C LEU A 7 -1.52 12.34 -1.07
N ASN A 8 -0.97 13.54 -1.25
CA ASN A 8 -1.47 14.51 -2.22
C ASN A 8 -1.42 13.96 -3.65
N GLN A 9 -0.35 13.25 -4.01
CA GLN A 9 -0.26 12.58 -5.31
C GLN A 9 -1.30 11.47 -5.45
N ALA A 10 -1.49 10.64 -4.42
CA ALA A 10 -2.50 9.58 -4.44
C ALA A 10 -3.94 10.12 -4.56
N ILE A 11 -4.22 11.29 -3.96
CA ILE A 11 -5.49 12.01 -4.11
C ILE A 11 -5.67 12.57 -5.53
N SER A 12 -4.60 13.07 -6.13
CA SER A 12 -4.63 13.57 -7.51
C SER A 12 -4.85 12.44 -8.53
N ILE A 13 -4.19 11.29 -8.35
CA ILE A 13 -4.28 10.14 -9.27
C ILE A 13 -5.63 9.44 -9.15
N TRP A 14 -6.06 9.16 -7.92
CA TRP A 14 -7.28 8.44 -7.65
C TRP A 14 -8.30 9.42 -7.11
N TRP A 15 -9.37 9.65 -7.85
CA TRP A 15 -10.43 10.63 -7.61
C TRP A 15 -10.91 10.75 -6.15
N ASP A 16 -11.68 11.80 -5.85
CA ASP A 16 -12.05 12.21 -4.49
C ASP A 16 -13.01 11.24 -3.75
N GLN A 17 -13.38 10.12 -4.38
CA GLN A 17 -14.24 9.12 -3.75
C GLN A 17 -13.45 8.32 -2.70
N LYS A 18 -13.79 8.52 -1.43
CA LYS A 18 -13.27 7.71 -0.32
C LYS A 18 -13.85 6.30 -0.32
N LEU A 19 -13.01 5.33 0.01
CA LEU A 19 -13.37 3.92 0.11
C LEU A 19 -13.77 3.54 1.53
N SER A 20 -14.73 2.63 1.67
CA SER A 20 -15.00 1.97 2.95
C SER A 20 -13.91 0.94 3.29
N LEU A 21 -13.82 0.54 4.57
CA LEU A 21 -12.89 -0.51 4.99
C LEU A 21 -13.07 -1.81 4.21
N SER A 22 -14.31 -2.24 3.96
CA SER A 22 -14.60 -3.44 3.16
C SER A 22 -14.07 -3.33 1.73
N GLN A 23 -14.21 -2.15 1.11
CA GLN A 23 -13.69 -1.87 -0.22
C GLN A 23 -12.16 -1.81 -0.27
N ILE A 24 -11.53 -1.34 0.81
CA ILE A 24 -10.08 -1.33 0.99
C ILE A 24 -9.56 -2.76 1.10
N ILE A 25 -10.18 -3.61 1.93
CA ILE A 25 -9.76 -5.02 2.12
C ILE A 25 -9.71 -5.77 0.77
N VAL A 26 -10.72 -5.58 -0.10
CA VAL A 26 -10.75 -6.21 -1.43
C VAL A 26 -9.58 -5.73 -2.30
N ARG A 27 -9.26 -4.43 -2.28
CA ARG A 27 -8.15 -3.87 -3.07
C ARG A 27 -6.79 -4.28 -2.50
N MET A 28 -6.66 -4.34 -1.19
CA MET A 28 -5.48 -4.85 -0.50
C MET A 28 -5.20 -6.29 -0.93
N TRP A 29 -6.23 -7.13 -1.01
CA TRP A 29 -6.10 -8.49 -1.52
C TRP A 29 -5.56 -8.54 -2.95
N LYS A 30 -6.03 -7.67 -3.84
CA LYS A 30 -5.50 -7.59 -5.22
C LYS A 30 -4.02 -7.23 -5.22
N VAL A 31 -3.62 -6.19 -4.48
CA VAL A 31 -2.22 -5.73 -4.45
C VAL A 31 -1.32 -6.78 -3.81
N PHE A 32 -1.75 -7.40 -2.72
CA PHE A 32 -1.01 -8.50 -2.10
C PHE A 32 -0.89 -9.71 -3.04
N TRP A 33 -1.94 -10.01 -3.81
CA TRP A 33 -1.89 -11.08 -4.80
C TRP A 33 -0.90 -10.82 -5.92
N ASP A 34 -0.65 -9.56 -6.29
CA ASP A 34 0.39 -9.21 -7.26
C ASP A 34 1.79 -9.57 -6.74
N LEU A 35 2.09 -9.28 -5.47
CA LEU A 35 3.33 -9.75 -4.82
C LEU A 35 3.42 -11.27 -4.80
N CYS A 36 2.36 -11.94 -4.33
CA CYS A 36 2.35 -13.41 -4.30
C CYS A 36 2.61 -13.96 -5.68
N ARG A 37 2.01 -13.38 -6.71
CA ARG A 37 2.15 -13.83 -8.09
C ARG A 37 3.56 -13.63 -8.64
N TRP A 38 4.19 -12.51 -8.30
CA TRP A 38 5.60 -12.27 -8.63
C TRP A 38 6.48 -13.35 -7.99
N GLU A 39 6.34 -13.62 -6.69
CA GLU A 39 7.16 -14.61 -5.95
C GLU A 39 7.14 -16.02 -6.57
N ARG A 40 5.98 -16.47 -7.07
CA ARG A 40 5.83 -17.80 -7.73
C ARG A 40 6.20 -17.80 -9.20
N ASN A 41 6.75 -16.70 -9.73
CA ASN A 41 7.14 -16.55 -11.12
C ASN A 41 6.03 -17.01 -12.09
N ALA A 42 4.85 -16.41 -11.96
CA ALA A 42 3.69 -16.86 -12.72
C ALA A 42 3.89 -16.70 -14.24
N ILE A 43 3.52 -17.74 -15.00
CA ILE A 43 3.74 -17.82 -16.46
C ILE A 43 3.27 -16.55 -17.21
N LYS A 44 2.15 -15.96 -16.79
CA LYS A 44 1.58 -14.77 -17.44
C LYS A 44 2.38 -13.48 -17.27
N ASP A 45 3.32 -13.44 -16.32
CA ASP A 45 4.12 -12.27 -16.00
C ASP A 45 5.63 -12.51 -16.24
N MET A 46 6.01 -13.60 -16.92
CA MET A 46 7.43 -13.91 -17.17
C MET A 46 8.17 -12.77 -17.86
N ASP A 47 7.50 -12.08 -18.78
CA ASP A 47 8.10 -10.96 -19.53
C ASP A 47 8.38 -9.73 -18.66
N THR A 48 7.73 -9.64 -17.49
CA THR A 48 7.90 -8.53 -16.55
C THR A 48 8.51 -8.98 -15.22
N HIS A 49 8.94 -10.24 -15.07
CA HIS A 49 9.48 -10.78 -13.82
C HIS A 49 10.90 -10.25 -13.56
N THR A 50 10.97 -9.01 -13.10
CA THR A 50 12.21 -8.27 -12.83
C THR A 50 12.18 -7.66 -11.43
N ASP A 51 13.35 -7.28 -10.91
CA ASP A 51 13.47 -6.56 -9.64
C ASP A 51 12.69 -5.24 -9.66
N ASP A 52 12.61 -4.58 -10.80
CA ASP A 52 11.87 -3.32 -10.94
C ASP A 52 10.36 -3.56 -10.84
N ASP A 53 9.88 -4.72 -11.30
CA ASP A 53 8.49 -5.12 -11.12
C ASP A 53 8.18 -5.43 -9.64
N LEU A 54 9.08 -6.10 -8.92
CA LEU A 54 8.95 -6.31 -7.48
C LEU A 54 8.92 -4.98 -6.72
N LYS A 55 9.84 -4.06 -7.03
CA LYS A 55 9.86 -2.71 -6.44
C LYS A 55 8.54 -1.99 -6.69
N LYS A 56 7.99 -2.10 -7.90
CA LYS A 56 6.68 -1.52 -8.25
C LYS A 56 5.55 -2.14 -7.42
N GLU A 57 5.52 -3.46 -7.22
CA GLU A 57 4.48 -4.09 -6.39
C GLU A 57 4.59 -3.75 -4.90
N LEU A 58 5.82 -3.66 -4.36
CA LEU A 58 6.05 -3.14 -3.00
C LEU A 58 5.62 -1.67 -2.89
N TRP A 59 5.93 -0.87 -3.90
CA TRP A 59 5.48 0.52 -3.99
C TRP A 59 3.96 0.63 -4.01
N ASN A 60 3.27 -0.25 -4.74
CA ASN A 60 1.80 -0.29 -4.76
C ASN A 60 1.23 -0.49 -3.36
N ILE A 61 1.83 -1.34 -2.53
CA ILE A 61 1.39 -1.54 -1.14
C ILE A 61 1.56 -0.27 -0.32
N ILE A 62 2.76 0.33 -0.35
CA ILE A 62 3.06 1.54 0.41
C ILE A 62 2.11 2.67 -0.01
N PHE A 63 2.04 2.92 -1.33
CA PHE A 63 1.31 4.04 -1.90
C PHE A 63 -0.21 3.90 -1.71
N CYS A 64 -0.77 2.70 -1.90
CA CYS A 64 -2.18 2.45 -1.64
C CYS A 64 -2.50 2.57 -0.14
N THR A 65 -1.63 2.09 0.75
CA THR A 65 -1.86 2.15 2.20
C THR A 65 -1.91 3.58 2.70
N ILE A 66 -1.02 4.46 2.20
CA ILE A 66 -1.06 5.91 2.50
C ILE A 66 -2.42 6.50 2.12
N ARG A 67 -2.95 6.13 0.94
CA ARG A 67 -4.29 6.58 0.52
C ARG A 67 -5.39 6.02 1.40
N TRP A 68 -5.33 4.74 1.75
CA TRP A 68 -6.35 4.07 2.56
C TRP A 68 -6.47 4.65 3.97
N CYS A 69 -5.37 5.15 4.56
CA CYS A 69 -5.43 5.95 5.78
C CYS A 69 -6.40 7.14 5.60
N ASN A 70 -6.22 7.95 4.55
CA ASN A 70 -7.10 9.11 4.30
C ASN A 70 -8.55 8.72 3.94
N ASP A 71 -8.75 7.61 3.22
CA ASP A 71 -10.09 7.09 2.92
C ASP A 71 -10.86 6.73 4.20
N LEU A 72 -10.14 6.27 5.23
CA LEU A 72 -10.67 5.99 6.57
C LEU A 72 -10.58 7.17 7.54
N TRP A 73 -10.29 8.38 7.03
CA TRP A 73 -10.17 9.62 7.81
C TRP A 73 -9.00 9.64 8.82
N TYR A 74 -7.95 8.87 8.55
CA TYR A 74 -6.73 8.86 9.34
C TYR A 74 -5.60 9.62 8.65
N ASP A 75 -4.77 10.27 9.46
CA ASP A 75 -3.49 10.79 9.01
C ASP A 75 -2.45 9.65 8.93
N PRO A 76 -1.79 9.42 7.78
CA PRO A 76 -0.86 8.31 7.64
C PRO A 76 0.38 8.42 8.54
N GLU A 77 0.86 9.64 8.85
CA GLU A 77 2.01 9.81 9.74
C GLU A 77 1.67 9.44 11.18
N ASP A 78 0.47 9.80 11.64
CA ASP A 78 -0.03 9.39 12.95
C ASP A 78 -0.21 7.86 13.04
N CYS A 79 -0.73 7.21 12.00
CA CYS A 79 -0.79 5.75 11.92
C CYS A 79 0.61 5.12 12.08
N ILE A 80 1.62 5.67 11.42
CA ILE A 80 3.00 5.18 11.49
C ILE A 80 3.60 5.39 12.88
N LYS A 81 3.39 6.55 13.51
CA LYS A 81 3.85 6.81 14.89
C LYS A 81 3.27 5.77 15.84
N ILE A 82 1.96 5.51 15.77
CA ILE A 82 1.28 4.50 16.59
C ILE A 82 1.90 3.11 16.34
N ALA A 83 2.07 2.71 15.09
CA ALA A 83 2.66 1.42 14.74
C ALA A 83 4.09 1.24 15.27
N ILE A 84 4.95 2.27 15.13
CA ILE A 84 6.32 2.25 15.65
C ILE A 84 6.34 2.10 17.17
N GLU A 85 5.50 2.85 17.88
CA GLU A 85 5.41 2.76 19.34
C GLU A 85 4.89 1.40 19.80
N CYS A 86 3.96 0.79 19.07
CA CYS A 86 3.53 -0.59 19.31
C CYS A 86 4.69 -1.59 19.12
N GLN A 87 5.48 -1.45 18.05
CA GLN A 87 6.62 -2.33 17.78
C GLN A 87 7.71 -2.20 18.86
N LYS A 88 8.02 -0.98 19.33
CA LYS A 88 8.99 -0.77 20.43
C LYS A 88 8.56 -1.41 21.75
N LYS A 89 7.25 -1.48 22.00
CA LYS A 89 6.68 -2.07 23.22
C LYS A 89 6.48 -3.58 23.11
N PHE A 90 6.56 -4.14 21.90
CA PHE A 90 6.42 -5.57 21.67
C PHE A 90 7.56 -6.32 22.37
N LYS A 91 7.21 -7.15 23.36
CA LYS A 91 8.14 -8.09 24.00
C LYS A 91 8.01 -9.42 23.29
N LYS A 92 9.14 -9.93 22.79
CA LYS A 92 9.24 -11.17 22.02
C LYS A 92 8.87 -12.40 22.85
#